data_AF-A0A257AJW4-F1
#
_entry.id   AF-A0A257AJW4-F1
#
_cell.length_a   1.000
_cell.length_b   1.000
_cell.length_c   1.000
_cell.angle_alpha   90.00
_cell.angle_beta   90.00
_cell.angle_gamma   90.00
#
_symmetry.space_group_name_H-M   'P 1'
#
loop_
_entity.id
_entity.type
_entity.pdbx_description
1 polymer ?
#
loop_
_entity_poly.entity_id
_entity_poly.type
_entity_poly.pdbx_seq_one_letter_code
_entity_poly.pdbx_strand_id
1 'polypeptide(L)'
;WDEIECGHHYARALSSWALILALSGFHYSAPEKTISFHPKIDSNPFRTIFVTGSSWGSYIQRKNGSITSCGLRVLHGTLELKKLRLKIGIRPQSIQVLFKGKPLIFTHGDHEEIEIALRKTLTLKSGDDLVVRVREYS
;
A
#
# COMPACT_ATOMS: atom_id res chain seq x y z
N TRP A 1 -12.88 -29.83 36.53
CA TRP A 1 -11.55 -29.91 35.92
C TRP A 1 -11.81 -29.70 34.44
N ASP A 2 -11.63 -28.47 33.97
CA ASP A 2 -11.93 -28.06 32.59
C ASP A 2 -10.61 -27.96 31.83
N GLU A 3 -10.29 -29.02 31.10
CA GLU A 3 -9.43 -28.92 29.93
C GLU A 3 -10.33 -28.67 28.72
N ILE A 4 -10.36 -27.42 28.25
CA ILE A 4 -10.82 -27.05 26.91
C ILE A 4 -9.79 -26.10 26.28
N GLU A 5 -8.87 -26.71 25.54
CA GLU A 5 -8.64 -26.42 24.12
C GLU A 5 -8.64 -24.94 23.68
N CYS A 6 -7.65 -24.15 24.14
CA CYS A 6 -7.51 -22.73 23.78
C CYS A 6 -6.36 -22.47 22.77
N GLY A 7 -6.22 -23.30 21.73
CA GLY A 7 -5.09 -23.22 20.78
C GLY A 7 -5.44 -23.11 19.29
N HIS A 8 -6.64 -23.51 18.85
CA HIS A 8 -6.95 -23.60 17.42
C HIS A 8 -7.47 -22.30 16.78
N HIS A 9 -8.03 -21.38 17.57
CA HIS A 9 -8.67 -20.17 17.04
C HIS A 9 -7.65 -19.06 16.69
N TYR A 10 -6.56 -18.93 17.45
CA TYR A 10 -5.48 -17.97 17.13
C TYR A 10 -4.62 -18.43 15.96
N ALA A 11 -4.40 -19.74 15.81
CA ALA A 11 -3.61 -20.29 14.70
C ALA A 11 -4.25 -19.98 13.34
N ARG A 12 -5.58 -20.07 13.20
CA ARG A 12 -6.30 -19.73 11.96
C ARG A 12 -6.38 -18.21 11.70
N ALA A 13 -6.48 -17.40 12.75
CA ALA A 13 -6.46 -15.95 12.64
C ALA A 13 -5.06 -15.44 12.21
N LEU A 14 -3.99 -15.97 12.82
CA LEU A 14 -2.62 -15.68 12.42
C LEU A 14 -2.28 -16.25 11.04
N SER A 15 -2.82 -17.41 10.65
CA SER A 15 -2.61 -17.93 9.29
C SER A 15 -3.32 -17.07 8.24
N SER A 16 -4.51 -16.54 8.53
CA SER A 16 -5.19 -15.59 7.65
C SER A 16 -4.43 -14.27 7.53
N TRP A 17 -3.86 -13.76 8.63
CA TRP A 17 -3.01 -12.57 8.64
C TRP A 17 -1.68 -12.78 7.89
N ALA A 18 -1.00 -13.90 8.11
CA ALA A 18 0.23 -14.28 7.41
C ALA A 18 -0.01 -14.41 5.90
N LEU A 19 -1.16 -14.95 5.50
CA LEU A 19 -1.56 -15.03 4.10
C LEU A 19 -1.79 -13.63 3.49
N ILE A 20 -2.45 -12.71 4.20
CA ILE A 20 -2.64 -11.33 3.74
C ILE A 20 -1.28 -10.66 3.49
N LEU A 21 -0.34 -10.74 4.44
CA LEU A 21 0.99 -10.16 4.30
C LEU A 21 1.78 -10.79 3.14
N ALA A 22 1.77 -12.12 3.04
CA ALA A 22 2.49 -12.86 2.01
C ALA A 22 1.95 -12.55 0.60
N LEU A 23 0.62 -12.46 0.44
CA LEU A 23 -0.01 -12.20 -0.84
C LEU A 23 0.02 -10.72 -1.22
N SER A 24 -0.01 -9.80 -0.25
CA SER A 24 0.03 -8.35 -0.54
C SER A 24 1.43 -7.79 -0.70
N GLY A 25 2.45 -8.48 -0.17
CA GLY A 25 3.80 -7.94 -0.07
C GLY A 25 3.81 -6.61 0.70
N PHE A 26 2.95 -6.48 1.71
CA PHE A 26 2.86 -5.26 2.50
C PHE A 26 4.07 -5.14 3.42
N HIS A 27 4.70 -3.96 3.44
CA HIS A 27 5.77 -3.65 4.37
C HIS A 27 5.68 -2.17 4.78
N TYR A 28 6.01 -1.89 6.05
CA TYR A 28 6.06 -0.52 6.56
C TYR A 28 7.32 -0.31 7.41
N SER A 29 8.04 0.77 7.13
CA SER A 29 9.16 1.24 7.94
C SER A 29 8.84 2.61 8.51
N ALA A 30 8.64 2.68 9.83
CA ALA A 30 8.42 3.91 10.57
C ALA A 30 9.60 4.91 10.50
N PRO A 31 10.89 4.51 10.72
CA PRO A 31 11.99 5.46 10.67
C PRO A 31 12.15 6.07 9.27
N GLU A 32 11.95 5.26 8.22
CA GLU A 32 12.04 5.71 6.83
C GLU A 32 10.75 6.32 6.30
N LYS A 33 9.66 6.30 7.09
CA LYS A 33 8.31 6.73 6.69
C LYS A 33 7.91 6.14 5.33
N THR A 34 8.19 4.85 5.16
CA THR A 34 8.07 4.14 3.87
C THR A 34 7.00 3.07 3.97
N ILE A 35 6.08 3.05 3.01
CA ILE A 35 5.10 1.98 2.84
C ILE A 35 5.27 1.31 1.48
N SER A 36 5.17 -0.01 1.44
CA SER A 36 5.37 -0.82 0.24
C SER A 36 4.21 -1.78 0.02
N PHE A 37 3.83 -1.97 -1.25
CA PHE A 37 2.89 -2.99 -1.67
C PHE A 37 3.42 -3.72 -2.90
N HIS A 38 3.48 -5.05 -2.81
CA HIS A 38 3.98 -5.93 -3.85
C HIS A 38 3.07 -7.14 -4.02
N PRO A 39 1.88 -6.96 -4.62
CA PRO A 39 0.91 -8.04 -4.78
C PRO A 39 1.54 -9.23 -5.51
N LYS A 40 1.48 -10.42 -4.89
CA LYS A 40 1.96 -11.68 -5.48
C LYS A 40 0.89 -12.39 -6.30
N ILE A 41 -0.34 -11.89 -6.26
CA ILE A 41 -1.49 -12.39 -7.01
C ILE A 41 -1.92 -11.34 -8.03
N ASP A 42 -2.25 -11.77 -9.24
CA ASP A 42 -2.75 -10.89 -10.30
C ASP A 42 -4.27 -10.74 -10.21
N SER A 43 -4.74 -10.15 -9.10
CA SER A 43 -6.15 -9.78 -8.93
C SER A 43 -6.38 -8.35 -9.42
N ASN A 44 -7.48 -8.11 -10.13
CA ASN A 44 -7.85 -6.78 -10.59
C ASN A 44 -9.35 -6.50 -10.33
N PRO A 45 -9.70 -5.66 -9.34
CA PRO A 45 -8.80 -4.89 -8.49
C PRO A 45 -8.14 -5.75 -7.41
N PHE A 46 -6.85 -5.56 -7.18
CA PHE A 46 -6.18 -6.07 -5.99
C PHE A 46 -6.56 -5.19 -4.79
N ARG A 47 -6.85 -5.82 -3.64
CA ARG A 47 -7.24 -5.13 -2.41
C ARG A 47 -6.56 -5.77 -1.23
N THR A 48 -6.04 -4.94 -0.33
CA THR A 48 -5.52 -5.40 0.96
C THR A 48 -5.75 -4.34 2.04
N ILE A 49 -5.59 -4.74 3.28
CA ILE A 49 -5.48 -3.84 4.42
C ILE A 49 -4.01 -3.57 4.73
N PHE A 50 -3.74 -2.43 5.34
CA PHE A 50 -2.44 -2.16 5.95
C PHE A 50 -2.64 -1.78 7.41
N VAL A 51 -1.67 -2.12 8.24
CA VAL A 51 -1.62 -1.72 9.65
C VAL A 51 -0.20 -1.26 9.95
N THR A 52 -0.09 -0.11 10.57
CA THR A 52 1.16 0.47 11.09
C THR A 52 1.03 0.65 12.60
N GLY A 53 2.11 1.07 13.28
CA GLY A 53 2.06 1.34 14.72
C GLY A 53 1.09 2.46 15.14
N SER A 54 0.69 3.33 14.21
CA SER A 54 -0.11 4.54 14.49
C SER A 54 -1.36 4.67 13.62
N SER A 55 -1.61 3.75 12.70
CA SER A 55 -2.74 3.83 11.77
C SER A 55 -3.06 2.49 11.12
N TRP A 56 -4.26 2.38 10.57
CA TRP A 56 -4.60 1.31 9.65
C TRP A 56 -5.54 1.80 8.56
N GLY A 57 -5.62 1.03 7.48
CA GLY A 57 -6.38 1.42 6.33
C GLY A 57 -6.43 0.37 5.24
N SER A 58 -6.71 0.83 4.03
CA SER A 58 -6.84 -0.04 2.86
C SER A 58 -5.97 0.46 1.71
N TYR A 59 -5.49 -0.51 0.93
CA TYR A 59 -4.83 -0.32 -0.35
C TYR A 59 -5.63 -0.99 -1.45
N ILE A 60 -5.83 -0.29 -2.56
CA ILE A 60 -6.53 -0.81 -3.75
C ILE A 60 -5.67 -0.50 -4.96
N GLN A 61 -5.39 -1.51 -5.78
CA GLN A 61 -4.71 -1.37 -7.06
C GLN A 61 -5.61 -1.86 -8.19
N ARG A 62 -5.75 -1.04 -9.23
CA ARG A 62 -6.53 -1.35 -10.43
C ARG A 62 -5.65 -1.19 -11.66
N LYS A 63 -5.67 -2.18 -12.54
CA LYS A 63 -5.06 -2.09 -13.88
C LYS A 63 -6.18 -1.90 -14.91
N ASN A 64 -6.09 -0.91 -15.78
CA ASN A 64 -7.05 -0.67 -16.86
C ASN A 64 -6.31 -0.24 -18.13
N GLY A 65 -6.12 -1.19 -19.06
CA GLY A 65 -5.22 -1.00 -20.20
C GLY A 65 -3.83 -0.58 -19.73
N SER A 66 -3.29 0.49 -20.31
CA SER A 66 -1.98 1.05 -19.97
C SER A 66 -1.99 1.98 -18.75
N ILE A 67 -3.04 1.94 -17.89
CA ILE A 67 -3.14 2.77 -16.69
C ILE A 67 -3.31 1.89 -15.46
N THR A 68 -2.36 2.00 -14.53
CA THR A 68 -2.47 1.45 -13.19
C THR A 68 -2.81 2.55 -12.18
N SER A 69 -3.90 2.39 -11.43
CA SER A 69 -4.28 3.30 -10.35
C SER A 69 -4.20 2.60 -8.99
N CYS A 70 -3.46 3.21 -8.08
CA CYS A 70 -3.31 2.76 -6.71
C CYS A 70 -3.92 3.79 -5.75
N GLY A 71 -4.70 3.34 -4.78
CA GLY A 71 -5.30 4.18 -3.75
C GLY A 71 -4.92 3.67 -2.37
N LEU A 72 -4.43 4.58 -1.53
CA LEU A 72 -4.14 4.35 -0.12
C LEU A 72 -5.09 5.21 0.71
N ARG A 73 -5.94 4.57 1.52
CA ARG A 73 -6.90 5.26 2.40
C ARG A 73 -6.63 4.91 3.85
N VAL A 74 -6.42 5.93 4.68
CA VAL A 74 -6.32 5.78 6.13
C VAL A 74 -7.74 5.70 6.70
N LEU A 75 -8.09 4.57 7.31
CA LEU A 75 -9.39 4.39 7.94
C LEU A 75 -9.38 4.91 9.38
N HIS A 76 -8.27 4.70 10.09
CA HIS A 76 -8.09 5.22 11.45
C HIS A 76 -6.61 5.54 11.74
N GLY A 77 -6.38 6.50 12.64
CA GLY A 77 -5.05 6.90 13.08
C GLY A 77 -4.37 7.92 12.16
N THR A 78 -3.05 8.01 12.26
CA THR A 78 -2.20 8.93 11.50
C THR A 78 -1.03 8.20 10.84
N LEU A 79 -0.88 8.39 9.53
CA LEU A 79 0.21 7.84 8.74
C LEU A 79 1.14 8.97 8.29
N GLU A 80 2.40 8.91 8.72
CA GLU A 80 3.45 9.75 8.16
C GLU A 80 4.12 9.02 6.99
N LEU A 81 4.09 9.63 5.82
CA LEU A 81 4.56 9.04 4.59
C LEU A 81 5.57 9.94 3.89
N LYS A 82 6.74 9.38 3.62
CA LYS A 82 7.81 10.01 2.83
C LYS A 82 8.04 9.25 1.53
N LYS A 83 7.95 7.92 1.55
CA LYS A 83 8.17 7.08 0.37
C LYS A 83 7.05 6.04 0.21
N LEU A 84 6.63 5.82 -1.03
CA LEU A 84 5.67 4.79 -1.40
C LEU A 84 6.31 3.90 -2.46
N ARG A 85 6.40 2.59 -2.22
CA ARG A 85 6.93 1.61 -3.17
C ARG A 85 5.81 0.74 -3.72
N LEU A 86 5.72 0.67 -5.04
CA LEU A 86 4.67 -0.07 -5.73
C LEU A 86 5.29 -1.00 -6.77
N LYS A 87 4.86 -2.26 -6.78
CA LYS A 87 5.13 -3.15 -7.91
C LYS A 87 4.11 -2.92 -9.02
N ILE A 88 4.60 -2.41 -10.14
CA ILE A 88 3.86 -2.21 -11.38
C ILE A 88 4.60 -2.99 -12.47
N GLY A 89 3.86 -3.63 -13.38
CA GLY A 89 4.39 -4.68 -14.25
C GLY A 89 5.34 -4.17 -15.33
N ILE A 90 5.24 -2.89 -15.68
CA ILE A 90 5.98 -2.27 -16.79
C ILE A 90 6.57 -0.92 -16.32
N ARG A 91 7.62 -0.47 -17.00
CA ARG A 91 8.20 0.86 -16.79
C ARG A 91 7.14 1.97 -16.94
N PRO A 92 7.07 2.91 -15.99
CA PRO A 92 6.12 4.01 -16.05
C PRO A 92 6.52 5.01 -17.13
N GLN A 93 5.59 5.35 -18.02
CA GLN A 93 5.68 6.52 -18.91
C GLN A 93 5.45 7.82 -18.13
N SER A 94 4.50 7.80 -17.18
CA SER A 94 4.23 8.95 -16.31
C SER A 94 3.63 8.50 -14.99
N ILE A 95 3.89 9.28 -13.94
CA ILE A 95 3.36 9.06 -12.60
C ILE A 95 2.67 10.35 -12.15
N GLN A 96 1.50 10.22 -11.55
CA GLN A 96 0.81 11.30 -10.85
C GLN A 96 0.50 10.84 -9.44
N VAL A 97 0.79 11.70 -8.47
CA VAL A 97 0.49 11.46 -7.06
C VAL A 97 -0.44 12.57 -6.60
N LEU A 98 -1.61 12.21 -6.10
CA LEU A 98 -2.70 13.12 -5.75
C LEU A 98 -3.05 12.92 -4.28
N PHE A 99 -3.05 14.00 -3.51
CA PHE A 99 -3.54 14.02 -2.14
C PHE A 99 -4.70 15.01 -2.05
N LYS A 100 -5.87 14.54 -1.62
CA LYS A 100 -7.11 15.35 -1.60
C LYS A 100 -7.39 16.01 -2.96
N GLY A 101 -7.17 15.27 -4.04
CA GLY A 101 -7.33 15.73 -5.42
C GLY A 101 -6.24 16.71 -5.92
N LYS A 102 -5.26 17.09 -5.10
CA LYS A 102 -4.18 18.01 -5.49
C LYS A 102 -2.91 17.24 -5.83
N PRO A 103 -2.22 17.57 -6.95
CA PRO A 103 -0.97 16.91 -7.31
C PRO A 103 0.13 17.24 -6.30
N LEU A 104 0.92 16.23 -5.93
CA LEU A 104 2.10 16.35 -5.08
C LEU A 104 3.38 16.35 -5.90
N ILE A 105 4.40 17.01 -5.36
CA ILE A 105 5.76 16.98 -5.92
C ILE A 105 6.51 15.79 -5.32
N PHE A 106 7.06 14.95 -6.18
CA PHE A 106 7.80 13.76 -5.82
C PHE A 106 8.95 13.53 -6.81
N THR A 107 9.90 12.70 -6.40
CA THR A 107 10.88 12.08 -7.29
C THR A 107 10.57 10.59 -7.37
N HIS A 108 10.96 9.93 -8.46
CA HIS A 108 10.88 8.47 -8.53
C HIS A 108 12.23 7.85 -8.90
N GLY A 109 12.49 6.66 -8.40
CA GLY A 109 13.67 5.85 -8.78
C GLY A 109 13.42 5.01 -10.03
N ASP A 110 14.50 4.46 -10.62
CA ASP A 110 14.48 3.56 -11.78
C ASP A 110 14.72 2.09 -11.37
N HIS A 111 14.14 1.67 -10.25
CA HIS A 111 14.23 0.28 -9.79
C HIS A 111 13.14 -0.58 -10.44
N GLU A 112 13.25 -1.92 -10.34
CA GLU A 112 12.19 -2.87 -10.74
C GLU A 112 10.84 -2.58 -10.05
N GLU A 113 10.88 -1.87 -8.93
CA GLU A 113 9.73 -1.34 -8.22
C GLU A 113 9.71 0.18 -8.36
N ILE A 114 8.51 0.74 -8.57
CA ILE A 114 8.34 2.18 -8.61
C ILE A 114 8.41 2.70 -7.17
N GLU A 115 9.55 3.31 -6.82
CA GLU A 115 9.69 4.08 -5.59
C GLU A 115 9.31 5.53 -5.85
N ILE A 116 8.31 6.03 -5.13
CA ILE A 116 7.85 7.42 -5.16
C ILE A 116 8.29 8.08 -3.85
N ALA A 117 9.21 9.03 -3.92
CA ALA A 117 9.68 9.80 -2.78
C ALA A 117 9.07 11.21 -2.78
N LEU A 118 8.24 11.50 -1.79
CA LEU A 118 7.60 12.80 -1.61
C LEU A 118 8.61 13.85 -1.17
N ARG A 119 8.58 15.04 -1.78
CA ARG A 119 9.52 16.12 -1.44
C ARG A 119 9.42 16.56 0.02
N LYS A 120 8.22 16.53 0.59
CA LYS A 120 7.95 16.74 2.03
C LYS A 120 7.24 15.52 2.60
N THR A 121 7.44 15.23 3.88
CA THR A 121 6.66 14.21 4.58
C THR A 121 5.19 14.60 4.54
N LEU A 122 4.36 13.68 4.05
CA LEU A 122 2.92 13.83 4.01
C LEU A 122 2.32 13.17 5.26
N THR A 123 1.41 13.86 5.93
CA THR A 123 0.67 13.30 7.06
C THR A 123 -0.77 13.04 6.63
N LEU A 124 -1.14 11.77 6.54
CA LEU A 124 -2.50 11.34 6.24
C LEU A 124 -3.23 11.04 7.55
N LYS A 125 -4.41 11.61 7.72
CA LYS A 125 -5.30 11.37 8.87
C LYS A 125 -6.44 10.44 8.47
N SER A 126 -7.21 10.01 9.46
CA SER A 126 -8.42 9.22 9.23
C SER A 126 -9.35 9.88 8.21
N GLY A 127 -9.76 9.12 7.20
CA GLY A 127 -10.57 9.60 6.07
C GLY A 127 -9.76 10.10 4.87
N ASP A 128 -8.47 10.40 5.03
CA ASP A 128 -7.64 10.89 3.93
C ASP A 128 -7.34 9.78 2.90
N ASP A 129 -7.29 10.20 1.64
CA ASP A 129 -6.86 9.38 0.51
C ASP A 129 -5.61 9.95 -0.18
N LEU A 130 -4.73 9.04 -0.56
CA LEU A 130 -3.63 9.28 -1.48
C LEU A 130 -3.84 8.39 -2.70
N VAL A 131 -3.85 9.00 -3.88
CA VAL A 131 -4.04 8.31 -5.15
C VAL A 131 -2.79 8.44 -5.98
N VAL A 132 -2.28 7.32 -6.47
CA VAL A 132 -1.24 7.25 -7.47
C VAL A 132 -1.85 6.76 -8.78
N ARG A 133 -1.51 7.43 -9.87
CA ARG A 133 -1.83 6.99 -11.23
C ARG A 133 -0.53 6.83 -11.98
N VAL A 134 -0.33 5.66 -12.55
CA VAL A 134 0.82 5.33 -13.37
C VAL A 134 0.31 4.98 -14.75
N ARG A 135 0.86 5.65 -15.76
CA ARG A 135 0.68 5.28 -17.16
C ARG A 135 1.87 4.44 -17.58
N GLU A 136 1.62 3.27 -18.16
CA GLU A 136 2.61 2.30 -18.59
C GLU A 136 2.85 2.45 -20.11
N TYR A 137 4.07 2.18 -20.58
CA TYR A 137 4.34 2.05 -22.01
C TYR A 137 3.58 0.82 -22.55
N SER A 138 2.91 0.99 -23.70
CA SER A 138 2.21 -0.11 -24.41
C SER A 138 3.15 -0.86 -25.33
#